data_AF-A0A1U7VQK2-F1
#
_entry.id   AF-A0A1U7VQK2-F1
#
_cell.length_a   1.000
_cell.length_b   1.000
_cell.length_c   1.000
_cell.angle_alpha   90.00
_cell.angle_beta   90.00
_cell.angle_gamma   90.00
#
_symmetry.space_group_name_H-M   'P 1'
#
loop_
_entity.id
_entity.type
_entity.pdbx_description
1 polymer ?
#
loop_
_entity_poly.entity_id
_entity_poly.type
_entity_poly.pdbx_seq_one_letter_code
_entity_poly.pdbx_strand_id
1 'polypeptide(L)'
;MAREKSVMCMVMVLGVALIIQGTGAAEECSTVTALVAACSSFVNYGTPDPTPGAPCCVAMTTLSNIASSTEMRQAVCRCVMDLITTYNPNATAIATLPGFCGVSLGFTIDPNTDCEYVS
;
A
#
# COMPACT_ATOMS: atom_id res chain seq x y z
N MET A 1 11.45 13.77 -49.42
CA MET A 1 11.71 15.17 -49.01
C MET A 1 10.37 15.80 -48.65
N ALA A 2 10.17 16.10 -47.36
CA ALA A 2 9.98 17.47 -46.87
C ALA A 2 8.58 17.99 -47.21
N ARG A 3 7.58 17.80 -46.35
CA ARG A 3 7.31 18.54 -45.11
C ARG A 3 6.28 17.66 -44.38
N GLU A 4 6.42 17.28 -43.12
CA GLU A 4 5.87 18.05 -41.99
C GLU A 4 6.40 17.41 -40.71
N LYS A 5 7.70 17.59 -40.48
CA LYS A 5 8.38 17.41 -39.19
C LYS A 5 7.92 18.43 -38.12
N SER A 6 6.76 19.06 -38.30
CA SER A 6 6.19 20.09 -37.42
C SER A 6 5.11 19.57 -36.49
N VAL A 7 4.53 18.39 -36.74
CA VAL A 7 3.55 17.77 -35.82
C VAL A 7 4.26 16.92 -34.76
N MET A 8 5.50 17.25 -34.43
CA MET A 8 6.27 16.59 -33.37
C MET A 8 6.33 17.43 -32.09
N CYS A 9 5.90 18.70 -32.13
CA CYS A 9 6.01 19.63 -30.98
C CYS A 9 4.65 20.09 -30.41
N MET A 10 3.53 19.71 -31.01
CA MET A 10 2.21 20.24 -30.62
C MET A 10 1.17 19.13 -30.38
N VAL A 11 1.65 17.97 -29.94
CA VAL A 11 0.82 16.91 -29.36
C VAL A 11 1.31 16.64 -27.94
N MET A 12 1.54 17.71 -27.18
CA MET A 12 1.78 17.68 -25.74
C MET A 12 0.47 17.76 -24.94
N VAL A 13 -0.69 17.74 -25.63
CA VAL A 13 -2.01 17.78 -25.00
C VAL A 13 -2.85 16.65 -25.58
N LEU A 14 -2.44 15.42 -25.31
CA LEU A 14 -3.24 14.25 -25.66
C LEU A 14 -3.18 13.24 -24.51
N GLY A 15 -4.32 13.11 -23.85
CA GLY A 15 -4.73 11.87 -23.24
C GLY A 15 -4.31 11.65 -21.80
N VAL A 16 -4.94 12.37 -20.87
CA VAL A 16 -5.42 11.68 -19.67
C VAL A 16 -6.87 12.08 -19.45
N ALA A 17 -7.75 11.51 -20.28
CA ALA A 17 -9.10 11.25 -19.83
C ALA A 17 -8.94 10.26 -18.67
N LEU A 18 -9.02 10.75 -17.43
CA LEU A 18 -9.11 9.92 -16.25
C LEU A 18 -10.43 9.17 -16.37
N ILE A 19 -10.36 7.97 -16.93
CA ILE A 19 -11.45 7.02 -16.93
C ILE A 19 -11.64 6.67 -15.46
N ILE A 20 -12.73 7.15 -14.89
CA ILE A 20 -13.22 6.79 -13.56
C ILE A 20 -13.70 5.33 -13.67
N GLN A 21 -12.75 4.41 -13.75
CA GLN A 21 -13.00 2.98 -13.69
C GLN A 21 -12.94 2.63 -12.21
N GLY A 22 -14.00 2.03 -11.67
CA GLY A 22 -14.10 1.63 -10.27
C GLY A 22 -12.96 0.70 -9.85
N THR A 23 -11.83 1.28 -9.44
CA THR A 23 -10.56 0.59 -9.15
C THR A 23 -9.98 1.01 -7.81
N GLY A 24 -10.78 1.66 -6.95
CA GLY A 24 -10.33 2.21 -5.67
C GLY A 24 -9.68 1.18 -4.73
N ALA A 25 -9.85 -0.12 -4.93
CA ALA A 25 -9.11 -1.13 -4.15
C ALA A 25 -7.74 -1.48 -4.76
N ALA A 26 -7.62 -1.56 -6.08
CA ALA A 26 -6.40 -2.04 -6.74
C ALA A 26 -5.27 -1.01 -6.72
N GLU A 27 -5.61 0.26 -6.96
CA GLU A 27 -4.67 1.39 -6.85
C GLU A 27 -4.14 1.50 -5.41
N GLU A 28 -5.03 1.32 -4.42
CA GLU A 28 -4.69 1.35 -3.01
C GLU A 28 -3.82 0.16 -2.60
N CYS A 29 -4.10 -1.05 -3.09
CA CYS A 29 -3.24 -2.21 -2.81
C CYS A 29 -1.82 -2.05 -3.35
N SER A 30 -1.64 -1.40 -4.51
CA SER A 30 -0.31 -1.10 -5.02
C SER A 30 0.47 -0.16 -4.09
N THR A 31 -0.23 0.82 -3.52
CA THR A 31 0.32 1.75 -2.52
C THR A 31 0.64 1.03 -1.21
N VAL A 32 -0.28 0.20 -0.68
CA VAL A 32 -0.05 -0.62 0.52
C VAL A 32 1.17 -1.51 0.34
N THR A 33 1.27 -2.18 -0.81
CA THR A 33 2.41 -3.05 -1.14
C THR A 33 3.72 -2.28 -1.13
N ALA A 34 3.77 -1.09 -1.75
CA ALA A 34 4.95 -0.25 -1.76
C ALA A 34 5.36 0.22 -0.35
N LEU A 35 4.39 0.54 0.50
CA LEU A 35 4.64 0.93 1.89
C LEU A 35 5.17 -0.24 2.72
N VAL A 36 4.61 -1.44 2.56
CA VAL A 36 5.11 -2.66 3.21
C VAL A 36 6.50 -3.05 2.68
N ALA A 37 6.78 -2.81 1.39
CA ALA A 37 8.09 -3.08 0.81
C ALA A 37 9.21 -2.22 1.44
N ALA A 38 8.90 -1.04 1.99
CA ALA A 38 9.84 -0.25 2.78
C ALA A 38 10.28 -0.97 4.08
N CYS A 39 9.53 -1.97 4.52
CA CYS A 39 9.82 -2.84 5.65
C CYS A 39 10.40 -4.20 5.23
N SER A 40 10.74 -4.39 3.96
CA SER A 40 11.14 -5.68 3.39
C SER A 40 12.31 -6.35 4.13
N SER A 41 13.26 -5.60 4.69
CA SER A 41 14.35 -6.20 5.49
C SER A 41 13.80 -6.95 6.72
N PHE A 42 12.92 -6.30 7.49
CA PHE A 42 12.30 -6.96 8.64
C PHE A 42 11.33 -8.05 8.20
N VAL A 43 10.54 -7.82 7.15
CA VAL A 43 9.60 -8.82 6.66
C VAL A 43 10.33 -10.08 6.19
N ASN A 44 11.45 -9.97 5.47
CA ASN A 44 12.14 -11.14 4.94
C ASN A 44 13.09 -11.82 5.93
N TYR A 45 13.72 -11.06 6.83
CA TYR A 45 14.79 -11.56 7.70
C TYR A 45 14.45 -11.50 9.19
N GLY A 46 13.30 -10.92 9.57
CA GLY A 46 12.90 -10.70 10.96
C GLY A 46 13.78 -9.71 11.73
N THR A 47 14.77 -9.08 11.09
CA THR A 47 15.76 -8.20 11.73
C THR A 47 16.28 -7.13 10.75
N PRO A 48 16.79 -5.99 11.26
CA PRO A 48 16.57 -5.49 12.62
C PRO A 48 15.11 -5.10 12.85
N ASP A 49 14.67 -5.08 14.11
CA ASP A 49 13.32 -4.67 14.47
C ASP A 49 13.06 -3.22 14.00
N PRO A 50 11.88 -2.92 13.42
CA PRO A 50 11.52 -1.58 13.03
C PRO A 50 11.42 -0.68 14.26
N THR A 51 12.03 0.50 14.22
CA THR A 51 11.93 1.50 15.28
C THR A 51 11.16 2.72 14.79
N PRO A 52 10.38 3.39 15.66
CA PRO A 52 9.71 4.65 15.31
C PRO A 52 10.72 5.67 14.73
N GLY A 53 10.36 6.28 13.60
CA GLY A 53 11.23 7.21 12.85
C GLY A 53 12.11 6.55 11.78
N ALA A 54 12.26 5.22 11.77
CA ALA A 54 12.90 4.51 10.67
C ALA A 54 12.03 4.61 9.39
N PRO A 55 12.62 4.51 8.17
CA PRO A 55 11.88 4.60 6.91
C PRO A 55 10.68 3.66 6.82
N CYS A 56 10.82 2.43 7.33
CA CYS A 56 9.72 1.46 7.43
C CYS A 56 8.56 2.00 8.27
N CYS A 57 8.83 2.54 9.47
CA CYS A 57 7.77 3.03 10.34
C CYS A 57 7.16 4.36 9.85
N VAL A 58 7.93 5.18 9.15
CA VAL A 58 7.38 6.34 8.42
C VAL A 58 6.40 5.87 7.34
N ALA A 59 6.73 4.83 6.57
CA ALA A 59 5.81 4.24 5.60
C ALA A 59 4.55 3.66 6.25
N MET A 60 4.67 2.96 7.38
CA MET A 60 3.52 2.45 8.14
C MET A 60 2.64 3.58 8.68
N THR A 61 3.23 4.70 9.08
CA THR A 61 2.48 5.89 9.50
C THR A 61 1.70 6.49 8.34
N THR A 62 2.32 6.57 7.16
CA THR A 62 1.63 6.97 5.93
C THR A 62 0.47 6.04 5.60
N LEU A 63 0.65 4.73 5.74
CA LEU A 63 -0.44 3.75 5.55
C LEU A 63 -1.62 4.03 6.47
N SER A 64 -1.35 4.33 7.75
CA SER A 64 -2.40 4.70 8.72
C SER A 64 -3.11 6.00 8.36
N ASN A 65 -2.40 6.97 7.77
CA ASN A 65 -2.99 8.22 7.32
C ASN A 65 -3.88 8.03 6.08
N ILE A 66 -3.51 7.10 5.20
CA ILE A 66 -4.35 6.71 4.06
C ILE A 66 -5.62 6.04 4.59
N ALA A 67 -5.51 5.13 5.55
CA ALA A 67 -6.61 4.43 6.23
C ALA A 67 -7.47 5.33 7.18
N SER A 68 -7.76 6.55 6.74
CA SER A 68 -8.50 7.58 7.48
C SER A 68 -10.02 7.43 7.41
N SER A 69 -10.55 6.82 6.35
CA SER A 69 -11.99 6.53 6.19
C SER A 69 -12.29 5.04 6.30
N THR A 70 -13.54 4.69 6.62
CA THR A 70 -14.00 3.29 6.67
C THR A 70 -13.74 2.56 5.36
N GLU A 71 -14.14 3.13 4.23
CA GLU A 71 -13.90 2.53 2.90
C GLU A 71 -12.41 2.26 2.66
N MET A 72 -11.54 3.19 3.07
CA MET A 72 -10.11 3.03 2.90
C MET A 72 -9.52 1.99 3.86
N ARG A 73 -10.01 1.92 5.10
CA ARG A 73 -9.60 0.86 6.04
C ARG A 73 -9.99 -0.52 5.54
N GLN A 74 -11.18 -0.67 4.97
CA GLN A 74 -11.63 -1.92 4.36
C GLN A 74 -10.75 -2.30 3.15
N ALA A 75 -10.42 -1.32 2.30
CA ALA A 75 -9.50 -1.53 1.19
C ALA A 75 -8.10 -1.96 1.69
N VAL A 76 -7.49 -1.18 2.59
CA VAL A 76 -6.19 -1.49 3.20
C VAL A 76 -6.20 -2.86 3.87
N CYS A 77 -7.25 -3.20 4.62
CA CYS A 77 -7.41 -4.52 5.23
C CYS A 77 -7.31 -5.62 4.18
N ARG A 78 -8.11 -5.55 3.10
CA ARG A 78 -8.10 -6.55 2.03
C ARG A 78 -6.72 -6.68 1.39
N CYS A 79 -6.06 -5.56 1.12
CA CYS A 79 -4.71 -5.53 0.56
C CYS A 79 -3.67 -6.17 1.49
N VAL A 80 -3.71 -5.86 2.78
CA VAL A 80 -2.79 -6.43 3.77
C VAL A 80 -3.02 -7.93 3.93
N MET A 81 -4.28 -8.40 3.90
CA MET A 81 -4.56 -9.85 3.94
C MET A 81 -3.99 -10.58 2.72
N ASP A 82 -4.07 -9.98 1.53
CA ASP A 82 -3.47 -10.53 0.32
C ASP A 82 -1.92 -10.54 0.37
N LEU A 83 -1.32 -9.53 1.00
CA LEU A 83 0.12 -9.51 1.24
C LEU A 83 0.55 -10.61 2.21
N ILE A 84 -0.23 -10.88 3.25
CA ILE A 84 0.06 -11.95 4.22
C ILE A 84 0.10 -13.32 3.54
N THR A 85 -0.83 -13.58 2.61
CA THR A 85 -0.82 -14.84 1.85
C THR A 85 0.38 -14.90 0.90
N THR A 86 0.74 -13.77 0.29
CA THR A 86 1.87 -13.65 -0.64
C THR A 86 3.23 -13.83 0.05
N TYR A 87 3.42 -13.28 1.25
CA TYR A 87 4.69 -13.29 1.98
C TYR A 87 4.87 -14.52 2.88
N ASN A 88 4.05 -15.57 2.73
CA ASN A 88 4.19 -16.84 3.47
C ASN A 88 5.60 -17.43 3.29
N PRO A 89 6.37 -17.76 4.36
CA PRO A 89 5.99 -17.88 5.79
C PRO A 89 6.13 -16.63 6.66
N ASN A 90 6.53 -15.49 6.11
CA ASN A 90 6.79 -14.24 6.83
C ASN A 90 5.53 -13.41 7.16
N ALA A 91 4.35 -14.00 7.01
CA ALA A 91 3.05 -13.43 7.40
C ALA A 91 3.07 -12.75 8.78
N THR A 92 3.67 -13.40 9.77
CA THR A 92 3.76 -12.90 11.15
C THR A 92 4.57 -11.60 11.24
N ALA A 93 5.64 -11.46 10.44
CA ALA A 93 6.43 -10.24 10.44
C ALA A 93 5.58 -9.05 10.01
N ILE A 94 4.79 -9.19 8.93
CA ILE A 94 3.84 -8.16 8.47
C ILE A 94 2.82 -7.81 9.56
N ALA A 95 2.23 -8.83 10.20
CA ALA A 95 1.23 -8.62 11.26
C ALA A 95 1.78 -7.85 12.48
N THR A 96 3.08 -8.00 12.78
CA THR A 96 3.73 -7.31 13.91
C THR A 96 4.24 -5.91 13.59
N LEU A 97 4.35 -5.53 12.30
CA LEU A 97 4.87 -4.22 11.89
C LEU A 97 4.16 -3.02 12.55
N PRO A 98 2.82 -2.95 12.62
CA PRO A 98 2.15 -1.83 13.26
C PRO A 98 2.53 -1.69 14.74
N GLY A 99 2.68 -2.82 15.45
CA GLY A 99 3.09 -2.86 16.85
C GLY A 99 4.48 -2.29 17.08
N PHE A 100 5.47 -2.72 16.28
CA PHE A 100 6.84 -2.18 16.33
C PHE A 100 6.91 -0.68 16.03
N CYS A 101 6.09 -0.23 15.08
CA CYS A 101 6.05 1.17 14.67
C CYS A 101 5.15 2.06 15.54
N GLY A 102 4.42 1.50 16.52
CA GLY A 102 3.46 2.24 17.34
C GLY A 102 2.28 2.79 16.54
N VAL A 103 1.93 2.14 15.44
CA VAL A 103 0.86 2.55 14.51
C VAL A 103 -0.38 1.67 14.73
N SER A 104 -1.57 2.28 14.72
CA SER A 104 -2.85 1.57 14.78
C SER A 104 -3.64 1.80 13.50
N LEU A 105 -3.95 0.72 12.77
CA LEU A 105 -4.74 0.77 11.55
C LEU A 105 -6.26 0.72 11.82
N GLY A 106 -6.68 0.60 13.08
CA GLY A 106 -8.08 0.47 13.47
C GLY A 106 -8.66 -0.95 13.33
N PHE A 107 -7.85 -1.91 12.90
CA PHE A 107 -8.18 -3.34 12.86
C PHE A 107 -6.94 -4.18 13.19
N THR A 108 -7.16 -5.45 13.53
CA THR A 108 -6.08 -6.39 13.78
C THR A 108 -5.66 -7.05 12.47
N ILE A 109 -4.36 -7.24 12.27
CA ILE A 109 -3.85 -7.94 11.10
C ILE A 109 -3.75 -9.43 11.44
N ASP A 110 -4.75 -10.21 11.01
CA ASP A 110 -4.80 -11.67 11.18
C ASP A 110 -5.40 -12.33 9.93
N PRO A 111 -4.93 -13.50 9.47
CA PRO A 111 -5.48 -14.20 8.30
C PRO A 111 -6.99 -14.51 8.37
N ASN A 112 -7.61 -14.48 9.54
CA ASN A 112 -9.05 -14.66 9.75
C ASN A 112 -9.80 -13.34 9.94
N THR A 113 -9.13 -12.19 9.74
CA THR A 113 -9.77 -10.88 9.86
C THR A 113 -10.79 -10.69 8.75
N ASP A 114 -12.03 -10.44 9.13
CA ASP A 114 -13.08 -10.08 8.20
C ASP A 114 -13.06 -8.58 7.92
N CYS A 115 -12.55 -8.22 6.74
CA CYS A 115 -12.44 -6.83 6.30
C CYS A 115 -13.79 -6.14 6.06
N GLU A 116 -14.92 -6.86 6.01
CA GLU A 116 -16.25 -6.24 5.86
C GLU A 116 -16.70 -5.53 7.14
N TYR A 117 -16.21 -5.96 8.31
CA TYR A 117 -16.56 -5.38 9.62
C TYR A 117 -15.58 -4.31 10.10
N VAL A 118 -14.61 -3.92 9.26
CA VAL A 118 -13.68 -2.84 9.57
C VAL A 118 -14.38 -1.49 9.38
N SER A 119 -14.33 -0.63 10.41
CA SER A 119 -14.96 0.70 10.49
C SER A 119 -13.96 1.83 10.61
#